data_AF-A0A538A4H5-F1
#
_entry.id   AF-A0A538A4H5-F1
#
_cell.length_a   1.000
_cell.length_b   1.000
_cell.length_c   1.000
_cell.angle_alpha   90.00
_cell.angle_beta   90.00
_cell.angle_gamma   90.00
#
_symmetry.space_group_name_H-M   'P 1'
#
loop_
_entity.id
_entity.type
_entity.pdbx_description
1 polymer ?
#
loop_
_entity_poly.entity_id
_entity_poly.type
_entity_poly.pdbx_seq_one_letter_code
_entity_poly.pdbx_strand_id
1 'polypeptide(L)' 'KVVPAEEFDAAVADWAGKLASKSPVVMRLGHDAIYRQQDMNFRDALEYLRSQLSMALSTEDILEGVKAFFEKREPKWKGR' A
#
# COMPACT_ATOMS: atom_id res chain seq x y z
N LYS A 1 0.98 -16.47 -8.24
CA LYS A 1 1.61 -16.48 -9.59
C LYS A 1 2.42 -17.76 -9.69
N VAL A 2 2.40 -18.44 -10.83
CA VAL A 2 3.23 -19.64 -11.09
C VAL A 2 4.07 -19.34 -12.33
N VAL A 3 5.37 -19.68 -12.30
CA VAL A 3 6.34 -19.45 -13.38
C VAL A 3 7.26 -20.67 -13.53
N PRO A 4 7.91 -20.86 -14.69
CA PRO A 4 9.01 -21.82 -14.83
C PRO A 4 10.12 -21.59 -13.80
N ALA A 5 10.87 -22.63 -13.46
CA ALA A 5 11.89 -22.58 -12.43
C ALA A 5 13.00 -21.56 -12.77
N GLU A 6 13.39 -21.50 -14.03
CA GLU A 6 14.38 -20.58 -14.58
C GLU A 6 13.96 -19.10 -14.53
N GLU A 7 12.66 -18.82 -14.40
CA GLU A 7 12.12 -17.45 -14.30
C GLU A 7 11.82 -17.04 -12.86
N PHE A 8 12.00 -17.94 -11.88
CA PHE A 8 11.60 -17.72 -10.50
C PHE A 8 12.21 -16.44 -9.91
N ASP A 9 13.54 -16.30 -10.02
CA ASP A 9 14.26 -15.16 -9.46
C ASP A 9 13.84 -13.84 -10.11
N ALA A 10 13.64 -13.84 -11.43
CA ALA A 10 13.16 -12.68 -12.17
C ALA A 10 11.74 -12.29 -11.72
N ALA A 11 10.86 -13.27 -11.51
CA ALA A 11 9.51 -13.03 -11.03
C ALA A 11 9.47 -12.50 -9.59
N VAL A 12 10.33 -12.99 -8.71
CA VAL A 12 10.48 -12.50 -7.33
C VAL A 12 11.02 -11.07 -7.34
N ALA A 13 12.07 -10.79 -8.12
CA ALA A 13 12.67 -9.47 -8.21
C ALA A 13 11.68 -8.41 -8.73
N ASP A 14 10.89 -8.75 -9.77
CA ASP A 14 9.83 -7.90 -10.29
C ASP A 14 8.76 -7.58 -9.22
N TRP A 15 8.29 -8.62 -8.51
CA TRP A 15 7.30 -8.43 -7.44
C TRP A 15 7.84 -7.61 -6.27
N ALA A 16 9.04 -7.93 -5.78
CA ALA A 16 9.67 -7.21 -4.70
C ALA A 16 9.91 -5.74 -5.07
N GLY A 17 10.38 -5.46 -6.29
CA GLY A 17 10.56 -4.10 -6.79
C GLY A 17 9.26 -3.31 -6.87
N LYS A 18 8.17 -3.94 -7.31
CA LYS A 18 6.83 -3.32 -7.33
C LYS A 18 6.30 -2.96 -5.95
N LEU A 19 6.59 -3.78 -4.94
CA LEU A 19 6.19 -3.49 -3.56
C LEU A 19 7.08 -2.43 -2.92
N ALA A 20 8.40 -2.53 -3.13
CA ALA A 20 9.39 -1.59 -2.60
C ALA A 20 9.23 -0.17 -3.18
N SER A 21 8.65 -0.02 -4.38
CA SER A 21 8.36 1.28 -4.98
C SER A 21 7.14 1.99 -4.40
N LYS A 22 6.41 1.38 -3.46
CA LYS A 22 5.24 1.99 -2.80
C LYS A 22 5.63 2.69 -1.49
N SER A 23 4.76 3.56 -1.00
CA SER A 23 4.93 4.20 0.30
C SER A 23 4.97 3.15 1.42
N PRO A 24 6.05 3.07 2.23
CA PRO A 24 6.13 2.11 3.32
C PRO A 24 5.08 2.32 4.41
N VAL A 25 4.69 3.57 4.70
CA VAL A 25 3.67 3.87 5.71
C VAL A 25 2.28 3.48 5.23
N VAL A 26 1.93 3.80 3.97
CA VAL A 26 0.62 3.43 3.39
C VAL A 26 0.51 1.92 3.22
N MET A 27 1.57 1.24 2.76
CA MET A 27 1.58 -0.22 2.63
C MET A 27 1.33 -0.92 3.96
N ARG A 28 1.97 -0.44 5.03
CA ARG A 28 1.79 -0.98 6.38
C ARG A 28 0.35 -0.78 6.87
N LEU A 29 -0.17 0.45 6.81
CA LEU A 29 -1.52 0.79 7.24
C LEU A 29 -2.58 -0.03 6.48
N GLY A 30 -2.45 -0.11 5.15
CA GLY A 30 -3.39 -0.85 4.30
C GLY A 30 -3.35 -2.35 4.55
N HIS A 31 -2.15 -2.94 4.66
CA HIS A 31 -1.99 -4.37 4.98
C HIS A 31 -2.66 -4.71 6.31
N ASP A 32 -2.31 -3.97 7.35
CA ASP A 32 -2.89 -4.11 8.68
C ASP A 32 -4.42 -3.99 8.68
N ALA A 33 -4.95 -3.01 7.96
CA ALA A 33 -6.38 -2.77 7.86
C ALA A 33 -7.10 -3.94 7.15
N ILE A 34 -6.52 -4.46 6.07
CA ILE A 34 -7.09 -5.58 5.30
C ILE A 34 -7.21 -6.84 6.17
N TYR A 35 -6.18 -7.19 6.94
CA TYR A 35 -6.23 -8.38 7.79
C TYR A 35 -7.15 -8.19 9.00
N ARG A 36 -7.12 -7.03 9.66
CA ARG A 36 -7.97 -6.80 10.84
C ARG A 36 -9.46 -6.78 10.51
N GLN A 37 -9.85 -6.22 9.36
CA GLN A 37 -11.27 -6.18 9.00
C GLN A 37 -11.86 -7.55 8.63
N GLN A 38 -11.03 -8.55 8.27
CA GLN A 38 -11.51 -9.86 7.82
C GLN A 38 -12.32 -10.60 8.90
N ASP A 39 -12.00 -10.36 10.17
CA ASP A 39 -12.68 -10.99 11.31
C ASP A 39 -13.85 -10.15 11.84
N MET A 40 -14.14 -8.99 11.22
CA MET A 40 -15.21 -8.09 11.63
C MET A 40 -16.50 -8.36 10.86
N ASN A 41 -17.65 -8.07 11.49
CA ASN A 41 -18.89 -7.96 10.70
C ASN A 41 -18.82 -6.74 9.79
N PHE A 42 -19.62 -6.75 8.73
CA PHE A 42 -19.55 -5.73 7.68
C PHE A 42 -19.68 -4.28 8.17
N ARG A 43 -20.58 -3.99 9.12
CA ARG A 43 -20.79 -2.62 9.60
C ARG A 43 -19.59 -2.13 10.41
N ASP A 44 -19.07 -2.98 11.29
CA ASP A 44 -17.90 -2.65 12.10
C ASP A 44 -16.64 -2.53 11.24
N ALA A 45 -16.49 -3.40 10.22
CA ALA A 45 -15.42 -3.32 9.23
C ALA A 45 -15.44 -1.98 8.49
N LEU A 46 -16.62 -1.49 8.08
CA LEU A 46 -16.74 -0.20 7.40
C LEU A 46 -16.31 0.97 8.29
N GLU A 47 -16.77 1.01 9.55
CA GLU A 47 -16.39 2.09 10.47
C GLU A 47 -14.89 2.04 10.80
N TYR A 48 -14.35 0.83 11.00
CA TYR A 48 -12.92 0.61 11.18
C TYR A 48 -12.13 1.12 9.97
N LEU A 49 -12.46 0.68 8.75
CA LEU A 49 -11.76 1.09 7.53
C LEU A 49 -11.85 2.59 7.28
N ARG A 50 -12.97 3.24 7.63
CA ARG A 50 -13.09 4.70 7.57
C ARG A 50 -12.07 5.39 8.46
N SER A 51 -11.88 4.92 9.69
CA SER A 51 -10.84 5.46 10.59
C SER A 51 -9.42 5.26 10.05
N GLN A 52 -9.13 4.09 9.46
CA GLN A 52 -7.83 3.79 8.87
C GLN A 52 -7.55 4.69 7.67
N LEU A 53 -8.57 4.94 6.83
CA LEU A 53 -8.45 5.87 5.71
C LEU A 53 -8.14 7.29 6.21
N SER A 54 -8.81 7.78 7.26
CA SER A 54 -8.51 9.08 7.84
C SER A 54 -7.06 9.21 8.32
N MET A 55 -6.50 8.16 8.93
CA MET A 55 -5.08 8.15 9.32
C MET A 55 -4.14 8.10 8.11
N ALA A 56 -4.45 7.31 7.08
CA ALA A 56 -3.65 7.27 5.87
C ALA A 56 -3.59 8.66 5.20
N LEU A 57 -4.73 9.35 5.12
CA LEU A 57 -4.85 10.69 4.53
C LEU A 57 -4.08 11.78 5.30
N SER A 58 -3.69 11.54 6.55
CA SER A 58 -2.86 12.48 7.32
C SER A 58 -1.35 12.28 7.17
N THR A 59 -0.90 11.29 6.39
CA THR A 59 0.53 11.04 6.15
C THR A 59 1.13 12.00 5.13
N GLU A 60 2.44 12.30 5.23
CA GLU A 60 3.14 13.09 4.22
C GLU A 60 3.19 12.34 2.88
N ASP A 61 3.30 11.01 2.94
CA ASP A 61 3.35 10.17 1.74
C ASP A 61 2.06 10.24 0.91
N ILE A 62 0.86 10.35 1.51
CA ILE A 62 -0.36 10.54 0.69
C ILE A 62 -0.33 11.89 -0.03
N LEU A 63 0.09 12.97 0.63
CA LEU A 63 0.18 14.29 0.02
C LEU A 63 1.16 14.29 -1.16
N GLU A 64 2.32 13.65 -0.98
CA GLU A 64 3.31 13.47 -2.04
C GLU A 64 2.78 12.57 -3.17
N GLY A 65 2.08 11.49 -2.86
CA GLY A 65 1.51 10.58 -3.86
C GLY A 65 0.49 11.28 -4.75
N VAL A 66 -0.41 12.07 -4.16
CA VAL A 66 -1.38 12.89 -4.89
C VAL A 66 -0.66 13.93 -5.74
N LYS A 67 0.32 14.64 -5.17
CA LYS A 67 1.10 15.65 -5.89
C LYS A 67 1.85 15.05 -7.07
N ALA A 68 2.58 13.96 -6.87
CA ALA A 68 3.35 13.26 -7.89
C ALA A 68 2.46 12.75 -9.03
N PHE A 69 1.24 12.28 -8.71
CA PHE A 69 0.23 11.90 -9.70
C PHE A 69 -0.17 13.09 -10.59
N PHE A 70 -0.52 14.23 -10.00
CA PHE A 70 -0.86 15.44 -10.77
C PHE A 70 0.33 15.99 -11.57
N GLU A 71 1.55 15.87 -11.04
CA GLU A 71 2.79 16.30 -11.68
C GLU A 71 3.36 15.28 -12.69
N LYS A 72 2.73 14.10 -12.84
CA LYS A 72 3.17 13.00 -13.74
C LYS A 72 4.62 12.57 -13.53
N ARG A 73 5.03 12.47 -12.27
CA ARG A 73 6.37 12.01 -11.89
C ARG A 73 6.29 10.89 -10.88
N GLU A 74 7.41 10.20 -10.68
CA GLU A 74 7.52 9.24 -9.58
C GLU A 74 7.46 9.97 -8.23
N PRO A 75 6.73 9.41 -7.25
CA PRO A 75 6.66 9.95 -5.90
C PRO A 75 7.94 9.68 -5.10
N LYS A 76 8.26 10.60 -4.18
CA LYS A 76 9.40 10.49 -3.26
C LYS A 76 8.92 10.21 -1.85
N TRP A 77 8.79 8.93 -1.51
CA TRP A 77 8.33 8.50 -0.21
C TRP A 77 9.31 8.84 0.91
N LYS A 78 8.78 9.36 2.02
CA LYS A 78 9.51 9.62 3.26
C LYS A 78 9.18 8.62 4.36
N GLY A 79 8.12 7.82 4.19
CA GLY A 79 7.72 6.78 5.13
C GLY A 79 7.08 7.30 6.41
N ARG A 80 6.41 8.46 6.34
CA ARG A 80 5.72 9.11 7.46
C ARG A 80 4.47 9.86 7.02
#